data_AF-A0A9D5K6Q2-F1
#
_entry.id   AF-A0A9D5K6Q2-F1
#
_cell.length_a   1.000
_cell.length_b   1.000
_cell.length_c   1.000
_cell.angle_alpha   90.00
_cell.angle_beta   90.00
_cell.angle_gamma   90.00
#
_symmetry.space_group_name_H-M   'P 1'
#
loop_
_entity.id
_entity.type
_entity.pdbx_description
1 polymer ?
#
loop_
_entity_poly.entity_id
_entity_poly.type
_entity_poly.pdbx_seq_one_letter_code
_entity_poly.pdbx_strand_id
1 'polypeptide(L)'
;LTYYKDLQEDKEPFFDGASSMELVLRVFANVVRTLSVREECIERRLDPFLLATDLADYLVRKGLPFRLAHKVVGRIVGHCTQNDLPLTSLTLAQLAEFSPEFTSDVTEIFQWKQALRGRDIAGGTGPSSVAEQIRKARDLVH
;
A
#
# COMPACT_ATOMS: atom_id res chain seq x y z
N LEU A 1 36.98 31.26 -31.85
CA LEU A 1 36.56 32.25 -30.81
C LEU A 1 35.21 31.79 -30.29
N THR A 2 35.15 31.17 -29.11
CA THR A 2 33.93 30.50 -28.60
C THR A 2 33.62 30.84 -27.13
N TYR A 3 34.34 31.81 -26.54
CA TYR A 3 34.11 32.27 -25.18
C TYR A 3 33.21 33.52 -25.20
N TYR A 4 32.13 33.48 -24.42
CA TYR A 4 31.19 34.59 -24.22
C TYR A 4 31.14 34.95 -22.74
N LYS A 5 31.02 36.25 -22.43
CA LYS A 5 31.01 36.76 -21.05
C LYS A 5 29.83 36.20 -20.25
N ASP A 6 28.72 35.90 -20.91
CA ASP A 6 27.51 35.27 -20.35
C ASP A 6 27.81 33.93 -19.66
N LEU A 7 28.86 33.21 -20.07
CA LEU A 7 29.32 31.98 -19.42
C LEU A 7 29.91 32.23 -18.01
N GLN A 8 30.01 33.48 -17.55
CA GLN A 8 30.41 33.77 -16.17
C GLN A 8 29.29 33.56 -15.16
N GLU A 9 28.03 33.67 -15.62
CA GLU A 9 26.80 33.57 -14.79
C GLU A 9 26.46 32.13 -14.38
N ASP A 10 27.22 31.12 -14.83
CA ASP A 10 27.02 29.71 -14.50
C ASP A 10 27.39 29.35 -13.05
N LYS A 11 28.32 30.11 -12.45
CA LYS A 11 28.92 29.82 -11.15
C LYS A 11 27.95 30.03 -10.00
N GLU A 12 27.30 31.19 -9.96
CA GLU A 12 26.36 31.53 -8.88
C GLU A 12 25.24 30.49 -8.72
N PRO A 13 24.48 30.12 -9.78
CA PRO A 13 23.43 29.10 -9.65
C PRO A 13 24.01 27.71 -9.35
N PHE A 14 25.21 27.39 -9.82
CA PHE A 14 25.87 26.13 -9.47
C PHE A 14 26.22 26.06 -7.98
N PHE A 15 26.86 27.09 -7.43
CA PHE A 15 27.27 27.10 -6.02
C PHE A 15 26.07 27.21 -5.08
N ASP A 16 25.06 27.98 -5.44
CA ASP A 16 23.82 28.07 -4.67
C ASP A 16 23.06 26.74 -4.64
N GLY A 17 22.94 26.08 -5.81
CA GLY A 17 22.37 24.75 -5.93
C GLY A 17 23.12 23.70 -5.10
N ALA A 18 24.45 23.68 -5.19
CA ALA A 18 25.28 22.75 -4.43
C ALA A 18 25.14 22.95 -2.91
N SER A 19 25.18 24.20 -2.45
CA SER A 19 25.04 24.55 -1.02
C SER A 19 23.65 24.20 -0.50
N SER A 20 22.61 24.46 -1.29
CA SER A 20 21.22 24.13 -0.97
C SER A 20 21.00 22.62 -0.88
N MET A 21 21.52 21.85 -1.84
CA MET A 21 21.42 20.39 -1.84
C MET A 21 22.12 19.78 -0.61
N GLU A 22 23.31 20.25 -0.28
CA GLU A 22 24.04 19.77 0.89
C GLU A 22 23.22 19.99 2.18
N LEU A 23 22.69 21.20 2.37
CA LEU A 23 21.89 21.55 3.53
C LEU A 23 20.61 20.68 3.62
N VAL A 24 19.86 20.61 2.52
CA VAL A 24 18.58 19.86 2.48
C VAL A 24 18.81 18.39 2.75
N LEU A 25 19.82 17.77 2.14
CA LEU A 25 20.10 16.34 2.35
C LEU A 25 20.51 16.05 3.80
N ARG A 26 21.33 16.91 4.42
CA ARG A 26 21.72 16.76 5.83
C ARG A 26 20.51 16.87 6.78
N VAL A 27 19.63 17.84 6.54
CA VAL A 27 18.41 18.01 7.35
C VAL A 27 17.47 16.82 7.16
N PHE A 28 17.21 16.44 5.91
CA PHE A 28 16.27 15.35 5.60
C PHE A 28 16.73 14.00 6.15
N ALA A 29 18.03 13.69 6.05
CA ALA A 29 18.60 12.49 6.65
C ALA A 29 18.38 12.44 8.17
N ASN A 30 18.50 13.58 8.86
CA ASN A 30 18.20 13.66 10.28
C ASN A 30 16.72 13.49 10.58
N VAL A 31 15.83 14.13 9.80
CA VAL A 31 14.38 13.99 9.94
C VAL A 31 13.96 12.53 9.84
N VAL A 32 14.41 11.82 8.81
CA VAL A 32 14.10 10.39 8.62
C VAL A 32 14.66 9.54 9.76
N ARG A 33 15.89 9.82 10.22
CA ARG A 33 16.55 9.07 11.31
C ARG A 33 15.85 9.26 12.66
N THR A 34 15.25 10.41 12.92
CA THR A 34 14.57 10.72 14.19
C THR A 34 13.06 10.60 14.12
N LEU A 35 12.50 10.26 12.96
CA LEU A 35 11.07 10.10 12.78
C LEU A 35 10.55 8.94 13.65
N SER A 36 9.51 9.22 14.43
CA SER A 36 8.77 8.20 15.18
C SER A 36 7.40 7.98 14.56
N VAL A 37 7.07 6.73 14.27
CA VAL A 37 5.76 6.33 13.74
C VAL A 37 4.81 6.04 14.90
N ARG A 38 3.57 6.54 14.81
CA ARG A 38 2.50 6.23 15.78
C ARG A 38 1.65 5.08 15.25
N GLU A 39 2.09 3.85 15.50
CA GLU A 39 1.45 2.63 14.98
C GLU A 39 -0.04 2.56 15.36
N GLU A 40 -0.39 2.86 16.61
CA GLU A 40 -1.78 2.89 17.07
C GLU A 40 -2.68 3.89 16.31
N CYS A 41 -2.12 5.00 15.83
CA CYS A 41 -2.87 5.96 15.00
C CYS A 41 -3.13 5.39 13.62
N ILE A 42 -2.18 4.62 13.08
CA ILE A 42 -2.32 3.96 11.77
C ILE A 42 -3.38 2.87 11.89
N GLU A 43 -3.25 1.97 12.86
CA GLU A 43 -4.18 0.85 13.06
C GLU A 43 -5.63 1.30 13.23
N ARG A 44 -5.87 2.33 14.05
CA ARG A 44 -7.21 2.91 14.25
C ARG A 44 -7.79 3.58 13.01
N ARG A 45 -6.97 3.90 12.01
CA ARG A 45 -7.40 4.57 10.78
C ARG A 45 -7.53 3.61 9.60
N LEU A 46 -7.15 2.35 9.76
CA LEU A 46 -7.37 1.34 8.73
C LEU A 46 -8.87 1.14 8.54
N ASP A 47 -9.32 1.34 7.31
CA ASP A 47 -10.73 1.18 6.94
C ASP A 47 -10.97 -0.27 6.49
N PRO A 48 -11.82 -1.05 7.20
CA PRO A 48 -12.20 -2.41 6.82
C PRO A 48 -12.66 -2.56 5.37
N PHE A 49 -13.24 -1.53 4.76
CA PHE A 49 -13.69 -1.57 3.36
C PHE A 49 -12.53 -1.66 2.35
N LEU A 50 -11.29 -1.34 2.74
CA LEU A 50 -10.11 -1.56 1.90
C LEU A 50 -9.93 -3.03 1.53
N LEU A 51 -10.44 -3.96 2.36
CA LEU A 51 -10.37 -5.41 2.15
C LEU A 51 -11.44 -5.93 1.18
N ALA A 52 -12.33 -5.07 0.67
CA ALA A 52 -13.34 -5.48 -0.32
C ALA A 52 -12.68 -6.03 -1.61
N THR A 53 -11.55 -5.46 -2.02
CA THR A 53 -10.81 -5.97 -3.19
C THR A 53 -10.25 -7.36 -2.92
N ASP A 54 -9.66 -7.57 -1.74
CA ASP A 54 -9.16 -8.88 -1.34
C ASP A 54 -10.27 -9.94 -1.25
N LEU A 55 -11.47 -9.54 -0.83
CA LEU A 55 -12.66 -10.40 -0.82
C LEU A 55 -13.12 -10.77 -2.24
N ALA A 56 -13.02 -9.84 -3.19
CA ALA A 56 -13.33 -10.12 -4.59
C ALA A 56 -12.30 -11.07 -5.20
N ASP A 57 -11.02 -10.84 -4.94
CA ASP A 57 -9.93 -11.71 -5.39
C ASP A 57 -10.05 -13.13 -4.82
N TYR A 58 -10.52 -13.27 -3.58
CA TYR A 58 -10.83 -14.57 -2.99
C TYR A 58 -11.89 -15.32 -3.79
N LEU A 59 -13.02 -14.68 -4.13
CA LEU A 59 -14.06 -15.32 -4.94
C LEU A 59 -13.53 -15.68 -6.33
N VAL A 60 -12.67 -14.84 -6.91
CA VAL A 60 -12.00 -15.16 -8.18
C VAL A 60 -11.13 -16.41 -8.06
N ARG A 61 -10.37 -16.54 -6.96
CA ARG A 61 -9.57 -17.75 -6.68
C ARG A 61 -10.41 -19.00 -6.45
N LYS A 62 -11.66 -18.85 -5.98
CA LYS A 62 -12.65 -19.95 -5.89
C LYS A 62 -13.27 -20.31 -7.25
N GLY A 63 -12.97 -19.56 -8.31
CA GLY A 63 -13.40 -19.85 -9.68
C GLY A 63 -14.49 -18.91 -10.20
N LEU A 64 -14.92 -17.93 -9.42
CA LEU A 64 -15.93 -16.96 -9.86
C LEU A 64 -15.33 -15.96 -10.86
N PRO A 65 -15.96 -15.70 -12.02
CA PRO A 65 -15.53 -14.63 -12.91
C PRO A 65 -15.47 -13.27 -12.17
N PHE A 66 -14.42 -12.48 -12.40
CA PHE A 66 -14.18 -11.22 -11.69
C PHE A 66 -15.41 -10.29 -11.66
N ARG A 67 -16.13 -10.16 -12.79
CA ARG A 67 -17.35 -9.36 -12.86
C ARG A 67 -18.44 -9.82 -11.88
N LEU A 68 -18.56 -11.13 -11.63
CA LEU A 68 -19.51 -11.68 -10.68
C LEU A 68 -18.99 -11.51 -9.24
N ALA A 69 -17.72 -11.80 -8.99
CA ALA A 69 -17.08 -11.56 -7.69
C ALA A 69 -17.25 -10.10 -7.24
N HIS A 70 -16.94 -9.14 -8.11
CA HIS A 70 -17.09 -7.72 -7.84
C HIS A 70 -18.56 -7.32 -7.58
N LYS A 71 -19.53 -7.93 -8.27
CA LYS A 71 -20.96 -7.70 -7.99
C LYS A 71 -21.39 -8.24 -6.64
N VAL A 72 -20.94 -9.45 -6.27
CA VAL A 72 -21.21 -10.06 -4.96
C VAL A 72 -20.64 -9.17 -3.85
N VAL A 73 -19.37 -8.79 -3.96
CA VAL A 73 -18.73 -7.89 -2.99
C VAL A 73 -19.40 -6.52 -2.95
N GLY A 74 -19.80 -5.95 -4.09
CA GLY A 74 -20.55 -4.69 -4.12
C GLY A 74 -21.87 -4.76 -3.35
N ARG A 75 -22.58 -5.90 -3.38
CA ARG A 75 -23.78 -6.13 -2.55
C ARG A 75 -23.43 -6.24 -1.07
N ILE A 76 -22.33 -6.92 -0.74
CA ILE A 76 -21.84 -7.04 0.65
C ILE A 76 -21.49 -5.66 1.21
N VAL A 77 -20.71 -4.87 0.48
CA VAL A 77 -20.35 -3.49 0.86
C VAL A 77 -21.61 -2.65 1.02
N GLY A 78 -22.55 -2.72 0.06
CA GLY A 78 -23.83 -2.02 0.17
C GLY A 78 -24.62 -2.40 1.42
N HIS A 79 -24.68 -3.69 1.76
CA HIS A 79 -25.32 -4.17 2.99
C HIS A 79 -24.61 -3.63 4.25
N CYS A 80 -23.29 -3.72 4.30
CA CYS A 80 -22.48 -3.17 5.40
C CYS A 80 -22.73 -1.66 5.59
N THR A 81 -22.68 -0.88 4.51
CA THR A 81 -22.92 0.57 4.56
C THR A 81 -24.33 0.91 5.02
N GLN A 82 -25.35 0.16 4.57
CA GLN A 82 -26.75 0.39 4.98
C GLN A 82 -27.01 0.08 6.45
N ASN A 83 -26.22 -0.82 7.05
CA ASN A 83 -26.40 -1.28 8.43
C ASN A 83 -25.34 -0.73 9.39
N ASP A 84 -24.47 0.18 8.93
CA ASP A 84 -23.33 0.71 9.68
C ASP A 84 -22.43 -0.38 10.28
N LEU A 85 -22.17 -1.42 9.49
CA LEU A 85 -21.35 -2.56 9.87
C LEU A 85 -19.99 -2.50 9.16
N PRO A 86 -18.87 -2.75 9.85
CA PRO A 86 -17.58 -2.92 9.19
C PRO A 86 -17.59 -4.23 8.38
N LEU A 87 -16.86 -4.26 7.26
CA LEU A 87 -16.77 -5.45 6.42
C LEU A 87 -16.27 -6.68 7.19
N THR A 88 -15.35 -6.48 8.13
CA THR A 88 -14.74 -7.54 8.95
C THR A 88 -15.66 -8.10 10.04
N SER A 89 -16.84 -7.52 10.30
CA SER A 89 -17.78 -8.08 11.30
C SER A 89 -18.71 -9.14 10.72
N LEU A 90 -18.73 -9.33 9.39
CA LEU A 90 -19.60 -10.33 8.78
C LEU A 90 -19.15 -11.75 9.09
N THR A 91 -20.09 -12.56 9.54
CA THR A 91 -19.88 -13.98 9.78
C THR A 91 -19.89 -14.77 8.47
N LEU A 92 -19.32 -15.97 8.48
CA LEU A 92 -19.39 -16.90 7.34
C LEU A 92 -20.84 -17.16 6.92
N ALA A 93 -21.76 -17.32 7.88
CA ALA A 93 -23.17 -17.56 7.60
C ALA A 93 -23.78 -16.40 6.80
N GLN A 94 -23.51 -15.15 7.22
CA GLN A 94 -23.98 -13.96 6.51
C GLN A 94 -23.33 -13.84 5.12
N LEU A 95 -22.03 -14.13 4.99
CA LEU A 95 -21.35 -14.12 3.70
C LEU A 95 -21.92 -15.17 2.74
N ALA A 96 -22.25 -16.36 3.25
CA ALA A 96 -22.84 -17.46 2.47
C ALA A 96 -24.21 -17.08 1.86
N GLU A 97 -24.95 -16.15 2.46
CA GLU A 97 -26.19 -15.60 1.87
C GLU A 97 -25.94 -14.82 0.56
N PHE A 98 -24.72 -14.28 0.36
CA PHE A 98 -24.34 -13.56 -0.85
C PHE A 98 -23.75 -14.46 -1.92
N SER A 99 -23.03 -15.52 -1.54
CA SER A 99 -22.45 -16.50 -2.46
C SER A 99 -22.13 -17.83 -1.75
N PRO A 100 -22.42 -18.99 -2.36
CA PRO A 100 -22.07 -20.30 -1.81
C PRO A 100 -20.56 -20.59 -1.84
N GLU A 101 -19.77 -19.77 -2.54
CA GLU A 101 -18.32 -19.97 -2.69
C GLU A 101 -17.53 -19.55 -1.44
N PHE A 102 -18.17 -18.88 -0.48
CA PHE A 102 -17.54 -18.53 0.79
C PHE A 102 -17.39 -19.76 1.68
N THR A 103 -16.16 -20.08 2.05
CA THR A 103 -15.81 -21.13 3.01
C THR A 103 -15.14 -20.54 4.26
N SER A 104 -14.88 -21.37 5.27
CA SER A 104 -14.36 -20.91 6.59
C SER A 104 -13.04 -20.13 6.52
N ASP A 105 -12.24 -20.37 5.49
CA ASP A 105 -11.00 -19.64 5.16
C ASP A 105 -11.22 -18.16 4.80
N VAL A 106 -12.45 -17.72 4.51
CA VAL A 106 -12.74 -16.30 4.21
C VAL A 106 -12.35 -15.36 5.36
N THR A 107 -12.40 -15.86 6.60
CA THR A 107 -12.06 -15.07 7.80
C THR A 107 -10.58 -14.66 7.83
N GLU A 108 -9.70 -15.38 7.14
CA GLU A 108 -8.29 -15.04 7.02
C GLU A 108 -8.07 -13.75 6.22
N ILE A 109 -8.96 -13.44 5.27
CA ILE A 109 -8.89 -12.23 4.44
C ILE A 109 -9.05 -10.97 5.29
N PHE A 110 -9.79 -11.06 6.40
CA PHE A 110 -10.02 -9.95 7.32
C PHE A 110 -8.78 -9.59 8.15
N GLN A 111 -7.66 -10.29 7.97
CA GLN A 111 -6.39 -9.97 8.59
C GLN A 111 -5.51 -9.13 7.65
N TRP A 112 -5.13 -7.94 8.09
CA TRP A 112 -4.23 -7.04 7.33
C TRP A 112 -2.94 -7.70 6.85
N LYS A 113 -2.39 -8.63 7.64
CA LYS A 113 -1.19 -9.39 7.27
C LYS A 113 -1.41 -10.27 6.04
N GLN A 114 -2.60 -10.86 5.88
CA GLN A 114 -2.93 -11.68 4.73
C GLN A 114 -3.15 -10.82 3.48
N ALA A 115 -3.80 -9.66 3.62
CA ALA A 115 -3.94 -8.70 2.52
C ALA A 115 -2.56 -8.21 2.00
N LEU A 116 -1.60 -7.98 2.90
CA LEU A 116 -0.23 -7.65 2.51
C LEU A 116 0.48 -8.81 1.81
N ARG A 117 0.36 -10.04 2.32
CA ARG A 117 0.92 -11.25 1.68
C ARG A 117 0.31 -11.51 0.30
N GLY A 118 -0.95 -11.15 0.09
CA GLY A 118 -1.58 -11.18 -1.24
C GLY A 118 -0.86 -10.32 -2.27
N ARG A 119 -0.01 -9.39 -1.82
CA ARG A 119 0.80 -8.47 -2.64
C ARG A 119 2.28 -8.82 -2.62
N ASP A 120 2.66 -10.05 -2.28
CA ASP A 120 4.02 -10.59 -2.44
C ASP A 120 4.32 -10.90 -3.92
N ILE A 121 4.35 -9.84 -4.72
CA ILE A 121 4.76 -9.82 -6.13
C ILE A 121 5.97 -8.90 -6.28
N ALA A 122 6.72 -9.03 -7.37
CA ALA A 122 7.87 -8.15 -7.62
C ALA A 122 7.45 -6.66 -7.61
N GLY A 123 8.03 -5.87 -6.70
CA GLY A 123 7.69 -4.45 -6.52
C GLY A 123 6.42 -4.19 -5.70
N GLY A 124 5.75 -5.25 -5.21
CA GLY A 124 4.57 -5.15 -4.35
C GLY A 124 4.91 -4.78 -2.90
N THR A 125 3.88 -4.62 -2.09
CA THR A 125 3.96 -4.23 -0.66
C THR A 125 4.01 -5.42 0.29
N GLY A 126 4.08 -6.64 -0.23
CA GLY A 126 4.21 -7.83 0.60
C GLY A 126 5.56 -7.91 1.31
N PRO A 127 5.64 -8.59 2.47
CA PRO A 127 6.85 -8.61 3.30
C PRO A 127 8.09 -9.12 2.55
N SER A 128 7.94 -10.14 1.70
CA SER A 128 9.03 -10.75 0.94
C SER A 128 9.51 -9.80 -0.15
N SER A 129 8.57 -9.13 -0.84
CA SER A 129 8.88 -8.11 -1.85
C SER A 129 9.59 -6.89 -1.25
N VAL A 130 9.14 -6.41 -0.08
CA VAL A 130 9.78 -5.26 0.59
C VAL A 130 11.19 -5.64 1.06
N ALA A 131 11.39 -6.84 1.61
CA ALA A 131 12.71 -7.31 2.00
C ALA A 131 13.68 -7.37 0.80
N GLU A 132 13.21 -7.85 -0.35
CA GLU A 132 13.95 -7.86 -1.60
C GLU A 132 14.32 -6.44 -2.07
N GLN A 133 13.38 -5.51 -2.03
CA GLN A 133 13.61 -4.11 -2.41
C GLN A 133 14.64 -3.43 -1.51
N ILE A 134 14.59 -3.70 -0.19
CA ILE A 134 15.59 -3.20 0.76
C ILE A 134 16.98 -3.77 0.44
N ARG A 135 17.08 -5.05 0.09
CA ARG A 135 18.36 -5.65 -0.32
C ARG A 135 18.93 -4.96 -1.56
N LYS A 136 18.12 -4.84 -2.62
CA LYS A 136 18.52 -4.15 -3.86
C LYS A 136 18.94 -2.70 -3.61
N ALA A 137 18.21 -1.98 -2.76
CA ALA A 137 18.55 -0.60 -2.43
C ALA A 137 19.90 -0.50 -1.70
N ARG A 138 20.24 -1.46 -0.83
CA ARG A 138 21.56 -1.53 -0.20
C ARG A 138 22.65 -1.83 -1.21
N ASP A 139 22.43 -2.79 -2.11
CA ASP A 139 23.40 -3.17 -3.13
C ASP A 139 23.69 -2.03 -4.14
N LEU A 140 22.74 -1.11 -4.35
CA LEU A 140 22.92 0.06 -5.23
C LEU A 140 23.70 1.21 -4.58
N VAL A 141 23.72 1.28 -3.25
CA VAL A 141 24.35 2.37 -2.48
C VAL A 141 25.75 1.96 -1.99
N HIS A 142 26.05 0.65 -1.99
CA HIS A 142 27.39 0.09 -1.78
C HIS A 142 28.21 0.05 -3.07
#